data_AF-A0A812KFF1-F1
#
_entry.id   AF-A0A812KFF1-F1
#
_cell.length_a   1.000
_cell.length_b   1.000
_cell.length_c   1.000
_cell.angle_alpha   90.00
_cell.angle_beta   90.00
_cell.angle_gamma   90.00
#
_symmetry.space_group_name_H-M   'P 1'
#
loop_
_entity.id
_entity.type
_entity.pdbx_description
1 polymer ?
#
loop_
_entity_poly.entity_id
_entity_poly.type
_entity_poly.pdbx_seq_one_letter_code
_entity_poly.pdbx_strand_id
1 'polypeptide(L)'
;MEWFDGDLTRRLVFTNETEVVCTQGRLSLLKAKTGIARPDSMRLLSLWRPLRSHIRRLKTSEAMVRAIAYQREQDFVKHGRIIGQFRNQRLLFLVKEALKAHGRRGDVEVFDGKSGGQPMTFEQQYRLFNSAFLAFGPQGTGLANILWMQNADCHRRPAVIEFICSADTMHSFGCWNWQNSQKVLSIKSTWAISGGAFWTRYFHVWLLRTPLPGKVWIDEKGFNRSLYEALRPFRL
;
A
#
# COMPACT_ATOMS: atom_id res chain seq x y z
N MET A 1 -15.03 -25.16 -10.70
CA MET A 1 -14.13 -23.98 -10.69
C MET A 1 -12.78 -24.49 -10.25
N GLU A 2 -11.84 -24.70 -11.18
CA GLU A 2 -10.51 -25.20 -10.82
C GLU A 2 -9.72 -24.07 -10.16
N TRP A 3 -9.21 -24.33 -8.96
CA TRP A 3 -8.55 -23.36 -8.09
C TRP A 3 -7.08 -23.14 -8.48
N PHE A 4 -6.63 -23.86 -9.50
CA PHE A 4 -5.25 -23.94 -9.97
C PHE A 4 -5.24 -23.78 -11.48
N ASP A 5 -4.43 -22.84 -11.96
CA ASP A 5 -4.25 -22.56 -13.38
C ASP A 5 -2.94 -23.24 -13.81
N GLY A 6 -3.02 -24.52 -14.15
CA GLY A 6 -1.85 -25.36 -14.46
C GLY A 6 -1.04 -24.89 -15.67
N ASP A 7 -1.63 -24.05 -16.52
CA ASP A 7 -0.99 -23.47 -17.70
C ASP A 7 -0.39 -22.08 -17.44
N LEU A 8 -0.28 -21.64 -16.18
CA LEU A 8 0.33 -20.35 -15.83
C LEU A 8 1.75 -20.21 -16.40
N THR A 9 2.56 -21.27 -16.33
CA THR A 9 3.93 -21.31 -16.84
C THR A 9 4.03 -21.15 -18.35
N ARG A 10 3.01 -21.57 -19.11
CA ARG A 10 2.96 -21.45 -20.57
C ARG A 10 2.69 -20.04 -21.06
N ARG A 11 2.24 -19.14 -20.16
CA ARG A 11 1.96 -17.73 -20.45
C ARG A 11 2.98 -16.78 -19.81
N LEU A 12 4.04 -17.31 -19.21
CA LEU A 12 5.17 -16.53 -18.74
C LEU A 12 6.09 -16.23 -19.92
N VAL A 13 6.42 -14.95 -20.10
CA VAL A 13 7.43 -14.51 -21.06
C VAL A 13 8.66 -14.08 -20.25
N PHE A 14 9.80 -14.71 -20.51
CA PHE A 14 11.07 -14.33 -19.91
C PHE A 14 11.69 -13.22 -20.78
N THR A 15 12.18 -12.16 -20.13
CA THR A 15 12.78 -10.99 -20.77
C THR A 15 14.11 -10.69 -20.08
N ASN A 16 15.04 -10.06 -20.79
CA ASN A 16 16.34 -9.68 -20.25
C ASN A 16 16.22 -8.45 -19.32
N GLU A 17 17.11 -8.32 -18.33
CA GLU A 17 17.04 -7.25 -17.30
C GLU A 17 17.07 -5.82 -17.88
N THR A 18 17.56 -5.65 -19.12
CA THR A 18 17.72 -4.36 -19.80
C THR A 18 16.63 -4.06 -20.83
N GLU A 19 15.69 -4.97 -21.05
CA GLU A 19 14.70 -4.85 -22.11
C GLU A 19 13.45 -4.08 -21.63
N VAL A 20 12.99 -3.11 -22.44
CA VAL A 20 11.78 -2.33 -22.13
C VAL A 20 10.58 -3.03 -22.74
N VAL A 21 9.72 -3.60 -21.91
CA VAL A 21 8.52 -4.33 -22.35
C VAL A 21 7.26 -3.49 -22.07
N CYS A 22 6.58 -3.10 -23.14
CA CYS A 22 5.23 -2.53 -23.07
C CYS A 22 4.18 -3.64 -23.20
N THR A 23 3.42 -3.89 -22.13
CA THR A 23 2.36 -4.92 -22.14
C THR A 23 1.03 -4.32 -21.68
N GLN A 24 -0.08 -4.68 -22.34
CA GLN A 24 -1.44 -4.48 -21.84
C GLN A 24 -1.75 -5.54 -20.75
N GLY A 25 -0.94 -5.55 -19.69
CA GLY A 25 -0.98 -6.59 -18.66
C GLY A 25 -0.03 -6.29 -17.50
N ARG A 26 0.26 -7.31 -16.70
CA ARG A 26 1.15 -7.21 -15.54
C ARG A 26 2.52 -7.80 -15.88
N LEU A 27 3.58 -7.01 -15.69
CA LEU A 27 4.95 -7.51 -15.63
C LEU A 27 5.32 -7.72 -14.16
N SER A 28 5.74 -8.94 -13.78
CA SER A 28 6.28 -9.22 -12.44
C SER A 28 7.74 -9.61 -12.58
N LEU A 29 8.64 -8.76 -12.09
CA LEU A 29 10.06 -9.08 -12.06
C LEU A 29 10.34 -9.95 -10.83
N LEU A 30 10.37 -11.27 -11.01
CA LEU A 30 10.81 -12.18 -9.95
C LEU A 30 12.33 -12.19 -9.93
N LYS A 31 12.94 -11.30 -9.14
CA LYS A 31 14.39 -11.37 -8.91
C LYS A 31 14.68 -12.58 -8.05
N ALA A 32 15.22 -13.64 -8.64
CA ALA A 32 15.61 -14.88 -7.98
C ALA A 32 16.83 -14.72 -7.04
N LYS A 33 17.00 -13.57 -6.37
CA LYS A 33 18.21 -13.29 -5.59
C LYS A 33 18.22 -13.83 -4.16
N THR A 34 17.18 -14.52 -3.71
CA THR A 34 17.21 -15.17 -2.39
C THR A 34 16.41 -16.46 -2.40
N GLY A 35 16.84 -17.47 -3.17
CA GLY A 35 16.59 -18.90 -2.94
C GLY A 35 15.16 -19.43 -2.73
N ILE A 36 14.13 -18.59 -2.69
CA ILE A 36 12.76 -18.97 -2.42
C ILE A 36 11.86 -17.91 -3.07
N ALA A 37 11.56 -18.09 -4.35
CA ALA A 37 10.25 -17.72 -4.82
C ALA A 37 9.27 -18.62 -4.06
N ARG A 38 8.86 -18.21 -2.84
CA ARG A 38 7.95 -19.02 -2.02
C ARG A 38 6.69 -19.25 -2.85
N PRO A 39 6.23 -20.49 -3.04
CA PRO A 39 4.94 -20.79 -3.68
C PRO A 39 3.80 -19.96 -3.09
N ASP A 40 3.91 -19.56 -1.82
CA ASP A 40 2.98 -18.67 -1.13
C ASP A 40 2.82 -17.28 -1.79
N SER A 41 3.88 -16.74 -2.39
CA SER A 41 3.80 -15.48 -3.15
C SER A 41 2.96 -15.62 -4.43
N MET A 42 2.93 -16.82 -5.04
CA MET A 42 2.05 -17.15 -6.16
C MET A 42 0.64 -17.54 -5.68
N ARG A 43 0.49 -18.14 -4.50
CA ARG A 43 -0.83 -18.44 -3.88
C ARG A 43 -1.62 -17.17 -3.56
N LEU A 44 -0.95 -16.11 -3.12
CA LEU A 44 -1.62 -14.80 -2.97
C LEU A 44 -2.22 -14.33 -4.30
N LEU A 45 -1.51 -14.51 -5.43
CA LEU A 45 -2.00 -14.16 -6.77
C LEU A 45 -3.23 -14.96 -7.19
N SER A 46 -3.28 -16.26 -6.88
CA SER A 46 -4.45 -17.10 -7.17
C SER A 46 -5.64 -16.78 -6.28
N LEU A 47 -5.43 -16.29 -5.05
CA LEU A 47 -6.48 -15.79 -4.16
C LEU A 47 -7.01 -14.41 -4.60
N TRP A 48 -6.17 -13.56 -5.20
CA TRP A 48 -6.59 -12.23 -5.63
C TRP A 48 -7.62 -12.27 -6.76
N ARG A 49 -7.49 -13.17 -7.74
CA ARG A 49 -8.38 -13.20 -8.91
C ARG A 49 -9.85 -13.46 -8.53
N PRO A 50 -10.20 -14.49 -7.73
CA PRO A 50 -11.59 -14.74 -7.31
C PRO A 50 -12.13 -13.63 -6.39
N LEU A 51 -11.32 -13.19 -5.42
CA LEU A 51 -11.68 -12.09 -4.52
C LEU A 51 -12.01 -10.82 -5.31
N ARG A 52 -11.21 -10.51 -6.34
CA ARG A 52 -11.46 -9.38 -7.23
C ARG A 52 -12.68 -9.57 -8.12
N SER A 53 -12.91 -10.77 -8.64
CA SER A 53 -14.14 -11.08 -9.39
C SER A 53 -15.38 -10.90 -8.52
N HIS A 54 -15.30 -11.29 -7.24
CA HIS A 54 -16.35 -11.03 -6.27
C HIS A 54 -16.53 -9.52 -6.01
N ILE A 55 -15.44 -8.78 -5.77
CA ILE A 55 -15.46 -7.33 -5.54
C ILE A 55 -16.01 -6.54 -6.74
N ARG A 56 -15.61 -6.88 -7.96
CA ARG A 56 -16.16 -6.23 -9.17
C ARG A 56 -17.68 -6.39 -9.27
N ARG A 57 -18.24 -7.46 -8.71
CA ARG A 57 -19.69 -7.67 -8.62
C ARG A 57 -20.36 -6.84 -7.52
N LEU A 58 -19.62 -6.38 -6.51
CA LEU A 58 -20.13 -5.59 -5.37
C LEU A 58 -20.41 -4.09 -5.70
N LYS A 59 -20.77 -3.75 -6.94
CA LYS A 59 -20.91 -2.38 -7.49
C LYS A 59 -19.60 -1.57 -7.50
N THR A 60 -19.27 -1.05 -8.68
CA THR A 60 -18.02 -0.34 -8.99
C THR A 60 -18.17 1.17 -9.20
N SER A 61 -19.28 1.79 -8.80
CA SER A 61 -19.61 3.15 -9.26
C SER A 61 -19.46 4.26 -8.21
N GLU A 62 -18.58 4.13 -7.22
CA GLU A 62 -18.26 5.28 -6.37
C GLU A 62 -17.19 6.13 -7.06
N ALA A 63 -17.40 7.43 -7.18
CA ALA A 63 -16.35 8.31 -7.68
C ALA A 63 -15.13 8.24 -6.75
N MET A 64 -13.92 8.14 -7.30
CA MET A 64 -12.69 8.15 -6.51
C MET A 64 -12.41 9.58 -6.01
N VAL A 65 -13.03 9.95 -4.88
CA VAL A 65 -13.05 11.32 -4.34
C VAL A 65 -12.38 11.46 -2.98
N ARG A 66 -11.91 10.35 -2.39
CA ARG A 66 -11.33 10.36 -1.03
C ARG A 66 -9.82 10.16 -1.03
N ALA A 67 -9.13 10.91 -0.16
CA ALA A 67 -7.79 10.55 0.29
C ALA A 67 -7.92 9.90 1.68
N ILE A 68 -7.32 8.73 1.88
CA ILE A 68 -7.40 8.00 3.15
C ILE A 68 -6.05 8.07 3.88
N ALA A 69 -6.10 8.56 5.11
CA ALA A 69 -5.01 8.55 6.07
C ALA A 69 -5.19 7.39 7.04
N TYR A 70 -4.33 6.38 6.99
CA TYR A 70 -4.33 5.33 8.02
C TYR A 70 -3.76 5.86 9.32
N GLN A 71 -4.55 5.79 10.39
CA GLN A 71 -4.13 6.10 11.74
C GLN A 71 -4.54 4.94 12.64
N ARG A 72 -3.60 4.35 13.38
CA ARG A 72 -3.95 3.33 14.37
C ARG A 72 -3.83 3.89 15.76
N GLU A 73 -4.82 3.62 16.60
CA GLU A 73 -4.76 3.93 18.03
C GLU A 73 -3.72 3.07 18.74
N GLN A 74 -3.10 3.65 19.77
CA GLN A 74 -1.98 3.07 20.51
C GLN A 74 -2.35 1.72 21.15
N ASP A 75 -3.59 1.56 21.59
CA ASP A 75 -4.05 0.38 22.34
C ASP A 75 -4.10 -0.91 21.51
N PHE A 76 -4.12 -0.79 20.17
CA PHE A 76 -4.24 -1.92 19.25
C PHE A 76 -2.93 -2.25 18.51
N VAL A 77 -1.89 -1.43 18.67
CA VAL A 77 -0.61 -1.60 17.95
C VAL A 77 0.44 -2.21 18.87
N LYS A 78 0.48 -3.54 18.93
CA LYS A 78 1.57 -4.28 19.63
C LYS A 78 2.97 -4.09 19.02
N HIS A 79 3.09 -3.33 17.92
CA HIS A 79 4.25 -3.36 17.03
C HIS A 79 5.03 -2.03 16.93
N GLY A 80 4.84 -1.07 17.85
CA GLY A 80 5.72 0.12 17.97
C GLY A 80 5.78 1.05 16.75
N ARG A 81 4.81 0.95 15.83
CA ARG A 81 4.73 1.75 14.59
C ARG A 81 3.64 2.81 14.71
N ILE A 82 3.69 3.57 15.79
CA ILE A 82 2.75 4.65 16.04
C ILE A 82 3.37 5.95 15.59
N ILE A 83 2.78 6.57 14.58
CA ILE A 83 3.09 7.95 14.20
C ILE A 83 2.42 8.83 15.25
N GLY A 84 3.20 9.69 15.91
CA GLY A 84 2.67 10.56 16.95
C GLY A 84 1.55 11.48 16.42
N GLN A 85 0.55 11.76 17.26
CA GLN A 85 -0.65 12.54 16.88
C GLN A 85 -0.33 13.89 16.22
N PHE A 86 0.62 14.65 16.75
CA PHE A 86 1.08 15.92 16.16
C PHE A 86 1.64 15.75 14.74
N ARG A 87 2.39 14.66 14.50
CA ARG A 87 2.91 14.34 13.16
C ARG A 87 1.80 13.91 12.22
N ASN A 88 0.78 13.19 12.69
CA ASN A 88 -0.39 12.89 11.87
C ASN A 88 -1.09 14.17 11.42
N GLN A 89 -1.30 15.13 12.32
CA GLN A 89 -1.87 16.44 11.96
C GLN A 89 -1.02 17.16 10.91
N ARG A 90 0.32 17.09 11.02
CA ARG A 90 1.23 17.65 10.02
C ARG A 90 1.09 16.97 8.65
N LEU A 91 0.98 15.64 8.60
CA LEU A 91 0.76 14.91 7.34
C LEU A 91 -0.60 15.25 6.73
N LEU A 92 -1.66 15.30 7.53
CA LEU A 92 -2.99 15.71 7.09
C LEU A 92 -2.98 17.12 6.51
N PHE A 93 -2.23 18.05 7.13
CA PHE A 93 -2.01 19.39 6.59
C PHE A 93 -1.33 19.35 5.21
N LEU A 94 -0.22 18.60 5.08
CA LEU A 94 0.48 18.47 3.80
C LEU A 94 -0.42 17.88 2.69
N VAL A 95 -1.25 16.90 3.03
CA VAL A 95 -2.23 16.32 2.10
C VAL A 95 -3.25 17.35 1.64
N LYS A 96 -3.85 18.10 2.58
CA LYS A 96 -4.82 19.15 2.23
C LYS A 96 -4.20 20.21 1.31
N GLU A 97 -2.99 20.65 1.60
CA GLU A 97 -2.26 21.62 0.77
C GLU A 97 -1.99 21.07 -0.64
N ALA A 98 -1.53 19.81 -0.76
CA ALA A 98 -1.27 19.23 -2.06
C ALA A 98 -2.55 18.98 -2.89
N LEU A 99 -3.66 18.61 -2.24
CA LEU A 99 -4.97 18.47 -2.89
C LEU A 99 -5.43 19.82 -3.46
N LYS A 100 -5.31 20.89 -2.66
CA LYS A 100 -5.60 22.25 -3.09
C LYS A 100 -4.73 22.67 -4.26
N ALA A 101 -3.42 22.43 -4.19
CA ALA A 101 -2.47 22.76 -5.26
C ALA A 101 -2.76 22.03 -6.59
N HIS A 102 -3.36 20.84 -6.54
CA HIS A 102 -3.76 20.08 -7.74
C HIS A 102 -5.22 20.31 -8.16
N GLY A 103 -5.93 21.26 -7.54
CA GLY A 103 -7.34 21.53 -7.83
C GLY A 103 -8.27 20.35 -7.54
N ARG A 104 -7.86 19.41 -6.69
CA ARG A 104 -8.68 18.26 -6.32
C ARG A 104 -9.59 18.63 -5.15
N ARG A 105 -10.90 18.54 -5.40
CA ARG A 105 -11.92 18.56 -4.34
C ARG A 105 -11.98 17.17 -3.75
N GLY A 106 -11.53 17.01 -2.51
CA GLY A 106 -11.55 15.73 -1.82
C GLY A 106 -11.25 15.91 -0.35
N ASP A 107 -12.01 15.20 0.48
CA ASP A 107 -11.77 15.14 1.91
C ASP A 107 -10.65 14.15 2.21
N VAL A 108 -9.89 14.46 3.26
CA VAL A 108 -8.94 13.52 3.84
C VAL A 108 -9.67 12.80 4.98
N GLU A 109 -10.01 11.54 4.75
CA GLU A 109 -10.65 10.69 5.76
C GLU A 109 -9.59 9.93 6.55
N VAL A 110 -9.67 10.01 7.88
CA VAL A 110 -8.81 9.26 8.78
C VAL A 110 -9.45 7.90 9.02
N PHE A 111 -8.72 6.83 8.68
CA PHE A 111 -9.15 5.45 8.91
C PHE A 111 -8.40 4.86 10.10
N ASP A 112 -9.15 4.48 11.13
CA ASP A 112 -8.69 3.78 12.33
C ASP A 112 -9.35 2.41 12.53
N GLY A 113 -10.23 2.02 11.61
CA GLY A 113 -11.02 0.79 11.69
C GLY A 113 -12.31 0.92 12.49
N LYS A 114 -12.70 2.13 12.92
CA LYS A 114 -13.93 2.42 13.65
C LYS A 114 -14.83 3.41 12.92
N SER A 115 -16.13 3.34 13.17
CA SER A 115 -17.16 4.29 12.74
C SER A 115 -18.08 4.54 13.92
N GLY A 116 -18.14 5.79 14.41
CA GLY A 116 -18.91 6.12 15.61
C GLY A 116 -18.41 5.38 16.87
N GLY A 117 -17.10 5.12 16.95
CA GLY A 117 -16.48 4.39 18.06
C GLY A 117 -16.59 2.86 18.00
N GLN A 118 -17.41 2.31 17.08
CA GLN A 118 -17.58 0.88 16.89
C GLN A 118 -16.71 0.35 15.73
N PRO A 119 -16.23 -0.90 15.76
CA PRO A 119 -15.51 -1.47 14.63
C PRO A 119 -16.31 -1.38 13.32
N MET A 120 -15.67 -0.93 12.24
CA MET A 120 -16.30 -0.86 10.92
C MET A 120 -16.61 -2.26 10.39
N THR A 121 -17.80 -2.45 9.83
CA THR A 121 -18.14 -3.67 9.09
C THR A 121 -17.29 -3.79 7.82
N PHE A 122 -17.22 -5.00 7.26
CA PHE A 122 -16.54 -5.22 6.00
C PHE A 122 -17.06 -4.29 4.89
N GLU A 123 -18.37 -4.12 4.78
CA GLU A 123 -19.03 -3.29 3.75
C GLU A 123 -18.65 -1.82 3.91
N GLN A 124 -18.56 -1.32 5.14
CA GLN A 124 -18.13 0.05 5.41
C GLN A 124 -16.68 0.26 4.99
N GLN A 125 -15.78 -0.66 5.39
CA GLN A 125 -14.38 -0.58 5.00
C GLN A 125 -14.22 -0.71 3.48
N TYR A 126 -15.00 -1.58 2.84
CA TYR A 126 -15.01 -1.76 1.41
C TYR A 126 -15.41 -0.48 0.69
N ARG A 127 -16.57 0.12 1.02
CA ARG A 127 -17.05 1.37 0.39
C ARG A 127 -16.05 2.50 0.55
N LEU A 128 -15.53 2.67 1.75
CA LEU A 128 -14.51 3.70 2.04
C LEU A 128 -13.30 3.56 1.10
N PHE A 129 -12.66 2.39 1.08
CA PHE A 129 -11.46 2.20 0.27
C PHE A 129 -11.74 2.12 -1.23
N ASN A 130 -12.90 1.61 -1.65
CA ASN A 130 -13.33 1.61 -3.04
C ASN A 130 -13.48 3.03 -3.59
N SER A 131 -13.81 4.02 -2.76
CA SER A 131 -13.92 5.42 -3.18
C SER A 131 -12.61 6.24 -3.09
N ALA A 132 -11.50 5.60 -2.72
CA ALA A 132 -10.25 6.29 -2.49
C ALA A 132 -9.42 6.43 -3.79
N PHE A 133 -8.98 7.66 -4.10
CA PHE A 133 -7.96 7.89 -5.14
C PHE A 133 -6.54 7.86 -4.55
N LEU A 134 -6.40 8.05 -3.24
CA LEU A 134 -5.14 8.03 -2.52
C LEU A 134 -5.34 7.33 -1.17
N ALA A 135 -4.42 6.45 -0.80
CA ALA A 135 -4.31 5.93 0.55
C ALA A 135 -2.85 6.04 1.03
N PHE A 136 -2.64 6.36 2.29
CA PHE A 136 -1.29 6.40 2.86
C PHE A 136 -1.27 5.91 4.29
N GLY A 137 -0.16 5.26 4.68
CA GLY A 137 -0.11 4.61 5.98
C GLY A 137 1.11 3.71 6.20
N PRO A 138 1.17 3.07 7.38
CA PRO A 138 2.28 2.21 7.75
C PRO A 138 2.33 0.94 6.88
N GLN A 139 3.55 0.46 6.61
CA GLN A 139 3.75 -0.82 5.92
C GLN A 139 3.04 -2.01 6.58
N GLY A 140 2.74 -3.04 5.79
CA GLY A 140 2.23 -4.32 6.28
C GLY A 140 0.74 -4.52 6.12
N THR A 141 0.18 -5.40 6.95
CA THR A 141 -1.28 -5.62 7.04
C THR A 141 -2.04 -4.38 7.52
N GLY A 142 -1.32 -3.38 8.06
CA GLY A 142 -1.83 -2.05 8.33
C GLY A 142 -2.28 -1.25 7.12
N LEU A 143 -2.03 -1.74 5.92
CA LEU A 143 -2.49 -1.15 4.67
C LEU A 143 -3.32 -2.13 3.83
N ALA A 144 -3.84 -3.20 4.42
CA ALA A 144 -4.51 -4.27 3.67
C ALA A 144 -5.76 -3.81 2.90
N ASN A 145 -6.47 -2.78 3.36
CA ASN A 145 -7.68 -2.33 2.68
C ASN A 145 -7.41 -1.64 1.33
N ILE A 146 -6.15 -1.37 0.96
CA ILE A 146 -5.82 -0.93 -0.41
C ILE A 146 -6.24 -1.95 -1.47
N LEU A 147 -6.46 -3.19 -1.04
CA LEU A 147 -7.01 -4.25 -1.87
C LEU A 147 -8.42 -3.95 -2.38
N TRP A 148 -9.14 -3.08 -1.69
CA TRP A 148 -10.51 -2.69 -2.00
C TRP A 148 -10.57 -1.46 -2.92
N MET A 149 -9.45 -0.77 -3.14
CA MET A 149 -9.39 0.39 -4.05
C MET A 149 -9.71 -0.02 -5.49
N GLN A 150 -10.31 0.92 -6.22
CA GLN A 150 -10.77 0.69 -7.59
C GLN A 150 -9.62 0.38 -8.55
N ASN A 151 -9.88 -0.58 -9.43
CA ASN A 151 -9.08 -0.79 -10.62
C ASN A 151 -9.59 0.16 -11.70
N ALA A 152 -8.99 1.33 -11.77
CA ALA A 152 -9.21 2.24 -12.87
C ALA A 152 -8.21 1.97 -14.01
N ASP A 153 -8.45 2.53 -15.19
CA ASP A 153 -7.52 2.47 -16.32
C ASP A 153 -6.11 2.90 -15.88
N CYS A 154 -5.07 2.51 -16.64
CA CYS A 154 -3.68 2.83 -16.32
C CYS A 154 -3.47 4.30 -15.91
N HIS A 155 -4.21 5.21 -16.54
CA HIS A 155 -4.15 6.66 -16.32
C HIS A 155 -4.92 7.17 -15.09
N ARG A 156 -5.76 6.34 -14.49
CA ARG A 156 -6.65 6.70 -13.38
C ARG A 156 -6.37 5.88 -12.12
N ARG A 157 -5.32 5.05 -12.11
CA ARG A 157 -4.98 4.18 -10.97
C ARG A 157 -4.85 4.97 -9.67
N PRO A 158 -5.50 4.51 -8.58
CA PRO A 158 -5.32 5.12 -7.28
C PRO A 158 -3.85 5.01 -6.83
N ALA A 159 -3.43 5.94 -5.98
CA ALA A 159 -2.09 5.97 -5.44
C ALA A 159 -2.05 5.43 -4.00
N VAL A 160 -0.95 4.80 -3.65
CA VAL A 160 -0.65 4.31 -2.31
C VAL A 160 0.71 4.85 -1.89
N ILE A 161 0.77 5.55 -0.76
CA ILE A 161 2.03 5.97 -0.14
C ILE A 161 2.26 5.09 1.10
N GLU A 162 3.15 4.11 0.98
CA GLU A 162 3.48 3.18 2.06
C GLU A 162 4.70 3.69 2.84
N PHE A 163 4.57 3.76 4.16
CA PHE A 163 5.69 4.11 5.05
C PHE A 163 6.53 2.86 5.34
N ILE A 164 7.74 2.83 4.80
CA ILE A 164 8.65 1.71 4.88
C ILE A 164 9.85 2.00 5.79
N CYS A 165 10.41 0.97 6.40
CA CYS A 165 11.55 1.14 7.30
C CYS A 165 12.83 1.54 6.56
N SER A 166 13.45 2.64 6.96
CA SER A 166 14.79 3.06 6.54
C SER A 166 15.90 2.30 7.28
N ALA A 167 17.14 2.50 6.85
CA ALA A 167 18.34 2.06 7.56
C ALA A 167 18.31 2.46 9.06
N ASP A 168 17.89 3.69 9.35
CA ASP A 168 17.89 4.24 10.70
C ASP A 168 16.81 3.64 11.61
N THR A 169 15.76 3.08 11.02
CA THR A 169 14.63 2.45 11.72
C THR A 169 14.69 0.93 11.71
N MET A 170 15.78 0.33 11.21
CA MET A 170 15.91 -1.13 11.10
C MET A 170 15.82 -1.85 12.45
N HIS A 171 16.24 -1.18 13.53
CA HIS A 171 16.16 -1.72 14.89
C HIS A 171 14.81 -1.46 15.57
N SER A 172 13.93 -0.66 14.95
CA SER A 172 12.57 -0.44 15.45
C SER A 172 11.73 -1.71 15.30
N PHE A 173 10.86 -1.95 16.27
CA PHE A 173 9.98 -3.12 16.27
C PHE A 173 9.12 -3.16 14.99
N GLY A 174 9.12 -4.29 14.28
CA GLY A 174 8.40 -4.44 13.00
C GLY A 174 9.15 -4.02 11.74
N CYS A 175 10.42 -3.61 11.85
CA CYS A 175 11.32 -3.34 10.73
C CYS A 175 12.36 -4.46 10.46
N TRP A 176 12.41 -5.47 11.32
CA TRP A 176 13.29 -6.62 11.23
C TRP A 176 12.47 -7.91 11.09
N ASN A 177 13.06 -8.98 10.54
CA ASN A 177 12.44 -10.32 10.47
C ASN A 177 13.27 -11.33 11.24
N TRP A 178 12.62 -12.32 11.83
CA TRP A 178 13.30 -13.53 12.25
C TRP A 178 13.46 -14.45 11.03
N GLN A 179 14.68 -14.87 10.73
CA GLN A 179 14.96 -16.03 9.88
C GLN A 179 15.91 -16.93 10.65
N ASN A 180 15.56 -18.21 10.81
CA ASN A 180 16.38 -19.21 11.51
C ASN A 180 16.86 -18.73 12.88
N SER A 181 15.96 -18.13 13.67
CA SER A 181 16.27 -17.56 14.99
C SER A 181 17.30 -16.41 15.00
N GLN A 182 17.61 -15.84 13.82
CA GLN A 182 18.43 -14.64 13.67
C GLN A 182 17.57 -13.46 13.24
N LYS A 183 17.85 -12.27 13.79
CA LYS A 183 17.26 -11.02 13.29
C LYS A 183 17.92 -10.68 11.96
N VAL A 184 17.20 -10.95 10.88
CA VAL A 184 17.60 -10.56 9.54
C VAL A 184 17.04 -9.18 9.23
N LEU A 185 17.99 -8.32 8.87
CA LEU A 185 17.81 -6.97 8.41
C LEU A 185 17.25 -6.99 6.98
N SER A 186 16.01 -6.52 6.77
CA SER A 186 15.39 -6.49 5.45
C SER A 186 14.44 -5.30 5.34
N ILE A 187 14.73 -4.42 4.38
CA ILE A 187 13.80 -3.37 3.97
C ILE A 187 12.65 -4.07 3.26
N LYS A 188 11.49 -4.14 3.91
CA LYS A 188 10.29 -4.78 3.35
C LYS A 188 9.19 -3.76 3.07
N SER A 189 8.93 -3.48 1.80
CA SER A 189 7.56 -3.12 1.41
C SER A 189 6.75 -4.41 1.37
N THR A 190 5.75 -4.52 2.25
CA THR A 190 4.96 -5.76 2.35
C THR A 190 4.17 -6.00 1.07
N TRP A 191 3.70 -4.93 0.44
CA TRP A 191 2.91 -5.01 -0.76
C TRP A 191 3.79 -5.09 -2.01
N ALA A 192 4.91 -4.36 -2.14
CA ALA A 192 5.77 -4.50 -3.30
C ALA A 192 6.45 -5.89 -3.39
N ILE A 193 6.84 -6.47 -2.25
CA ILE A 193 7.54 -7.78 -2.23
C ILE A 193 6.59 -8.97 -2.43
N SER A 194 5.33 -8.86 -1.99
CA SER A 194 4.35 -9.96 -2.09
C SER A 194 3.53 -9.94 -3.39
N GLY A 195 3.99 -9.18 -4.40
CA GLY A 195 3.31 -9.09 -5.69
C GLY A 195 2.15 -8.09 -5.77
N GLY A 196 2.00 -7.20 -4.77
CA GLY A 196 1.32 -5.90 -4.84
C GLY A 196 -0.17 -5.84 -5.20
N ALA A 197 -0.81 -4.76 -4.79
CA ALA A 197 -2.06 -4.30 -5.38
C ALA A 197 -1.73 -3.66 -6.75
N PHE A 198 -1.44 -4.48 -7.77
CA PHE A 198 -0.85 -4.02 -9.05
C PHE A 198 -1.66 -2.96 -9.83
N TRP A 199 -2.92 -2.76 -9.45
CA TRP A 199 -3.82 -1.72 -9.95
C TRP A 199 -3.62 -0.37 -9.28
N THR A 200 -2.77 -0.26 -8.25
CA THR A 200 -2.40 1.00 -7.61
C THR A 200 -1.01 1.45 -8.07
N ARG A 201 -0.73 2.74 -7.92
CA ARG A 201 0.62 3.31 -8.03
C ARG A 201 1.24 3.36 -6.65
N TYR A 202 2.40 2.74 -6.48
CA TYR A 202 3.09 2.71 -5.19
C TYR A 202 4.17 3.77 -5.09
N PHE A 203 4.16 4.47 -3.96
CA PHE A 203 5.20 5.36 -3.52
C PHE A 203 5.65 4.91 -2.14
N HIS A 204 6.96 4.95 -1.91
CA HIS A 204 7.55 4.54 -0.65
C HIS A 204 8.16 5.74 0.04
N VAL A 205 7.87 5.88 1.33
CA VAL A 205 8.41 6.95 2.15
C VAL A 205 9.09 6.34 3.36
N TRP A 206 10.28 6.83 3.67
CA TRP A 206 11.05 6.34 4.79
C TRP A 206 10.42 6.71 6.13
N LEU A 207 10.34 5.71 7.01
CA LEU A 207 10.25 5.93 8.44
C LEU A 207 11.63 6.35 8.95
N LEU A 208 11.66 7.36 9.81
CA LEU A 208 12.88 7.89 10.43
C LEU A 208 12.87 7.58 11.93
N ARG A 209 14.07 7.39 12.49
CA ARG A 209 14.22 7.11 13.92
C ARG A 209 13.82 8.33 14.74
N THR A 210 13.26 8.08 15.92
CA THR A 210 12.95 9.11 16.91
C THR A 210 13.63 8.78 18.22
N PRO A 211 13.92 9.78 19.07
CA PRO A 211 14.43 9.54 20.42
C PRO A 211 13.38 8.90 21.34
N LEU A 212 12.09 8.94 20.97
CA LEU A 212 11.00 8.39 21.77
C LEU A 212 10.84 6.88 21.49
N PRO A 213 10.90 6.01 22.52
CA PRO A 213 10.67 4.58 22.36
C PRO A 213 9.31 4.29 21.73
N GLY A 214 9.26 3.34 20.79
CA GLY A 214 8.01 2.89 20.16
C GLY A 214 7.34 3.92 19.23
N LYS A 215 8.03 5.00 18.86
CA LYS A 215 7.57 5.98 17.87
C LYS A 215 8.53 6.05 16.69
N VAL A 216 7.97 6.36 15.53
CA VAL A 216 8.69 6.59 14.28
C VAL A 216 8.28 7.95 13.71
N TRP A 217 9.22 8.60 13.02
CA TRP A 217 8.93 9.78 12.19
C TRP A 217 8.76 9.35 10.75
N ILE A 218 8.21 10.23 9.93
CA ILE A 218 8.11 10.04 8.48
C ILE A 218 9.02 11.09 7.86
N ASP A 219 9.75 10.70 6.83
CA ASP A 219 10.46 11.65 5.97
C ASP A 219 9.44 12.57 5.30
N GLU A 220 9.18 13.74 5.91
CA GLU A 220 8.19 14.70 5.42
C GLU A 220 8.53 15.22 4.01
N LYS A 221 9.83 15.34 3.68
CA LYS A 221 10.26 15.77 2.35
C LYS A 221 9.96 14.69 1.32
N GLY A 222 10.29 13.44 1.63
CA GLY A 222 9.94 12.27 0.82
C GLY A 222 8.43 12.09 0.69
N PHE A 223 7.68 12.30 1.77
CA PHE A 223 6.22 12.27 1.78
C PHE A 223 5.63 13.32 0.85
N ASN A 224 6.06 14.58 0.99
CA ASN A 224 5.56 15.66 0.17
C ASN A 224 5.87 15.43 -1.31
N ARG A 225 7.08 14.97 -1.65
CA ARG A 225 7.43 14.61 -3.04
C ARG A 225 6.53 13.49 -3.57
N SER A 226 6.34 12.43 -2.79
CA SER A 226 5.50 11.29 -3.15
C SER A 226 4.04 11.69 -3.35
N LEU A 227 3.55 12.61 -2.52
CA LEU A 227 2.19 13.13 -2.59
C LEU A 227 1.96 13.94 -3.87
N TYR A 228 2.88 14.82 -4.26
CA TYR A 228 2.74 15.57 -5.52
C TYR A 228 2.77 14.65 -6.74
N GLU A 229 3.66 13.66 -6.75
CA GLU A 229 3.69 12.66 -7.83
C GLU A 229 2.44 11.77 -7.83
N ALA A 230 1.91 11.41 -6.65
CA ALA A 230 0.66 10.67 -6.51
C ALA A 230 -0.55 11.47 -7.00
N LEU A 231 -0.55 12.80 -6.90
CA LEU A 231 -1.68 13.63 -7.34
C LEU A 231 -1.55 14.09 -8.80
N ARG A 232 -0.34 14.00 -9.39
CA ARG A 232 -0.08 14.38 -10.78
C ARG A 232 -1.00 13.58 -11.74
N PRO A 233 -1.73 14.25 -12.65
CA PRO A 233 -2.44 13.58 -13.74
C PRO A 233 -1.43 12.89 -14.66
N PHE A 234 -1.78 11.71 -15.20
CA PHE A 234 -0.97 11.12 -16.26
C PHE A 234 -0.93 12.08 -17.45
N ARG A 235 0.28 12.46 -17.87
CA ARG A 235 0.52 13.10 -19.16
C ARG A 235 0.81 11.99 -20.17
N LEU A 236 0.13 12.02 -21.32
CA LEU A 236 0.41 11.18 -22.48
C LEU A 236 1.63 11.74 -23.22
#